data_AF-A0A7Y3KA70-F1
#
_entry.id   AF-A0A7Y3KA70-F1
#
_cell.length_a   1.000
_cell.length_b   1.000
_cell.length_c   1.000
_cell.angle_alpha   90.00
_cell.angle_beta   90.00
_cell.angle_gamma   90.00
#
_symmetry.space_group_name_H-M   'P 1'
#
loop_
_entity.id
_entity.type
_entity.pdbx_description
1 polymer ?
#
loop_
_entity_poly.entity_id
_entity_poly.type
_entity_poly.pdbx_seq_one_letter_code
_entity_poly.pdbx_strand_id
1 'polypeptide(L)' 'MSTRKVALITGASRGLGEAMAYRFAHNDYHVIVNYRTTKEEAERVVE' A
#
# COMPACT_ATOMS: atom_id res chain seq x y z
N MET A 1 0.90 22.44 -10.42
CA MET A 1 0.55 21.04 -10.08
C MET A 1 1.47 20.59 -8.97
N SER A 2 0.97 20.13 -7.83
CA SER A 2 1.82 19.45 -6.84
C SER A 2 2.00 18.00 -7.28
N THR A 3 3.26 17.53 -7.29
CA THR A 3 3.56 16.13 -7.57
C THR A 3 3.27 15.32 -6.32
N ARG A 4 2.27 14.43 -6.37
CA ARG A 4 1.99 13.49 -5.27
C ARG A 4 3.17 12.52 -5.13
N LYS A 5 3.67 12.34 -3.91
CA LYS A 5 4.76 11.38 -3.65
C LYS A 5 4.24 9.95 -3.82
N VAL A 6 5.09 9.05 -4.31
CA VAL A 6 4.75 7.63 -4.54
C VAL A 6 5.48 6.76 -3.53
N ALA A 7 4.79 5.77 -2.95
CA ALA A 7 5.38 4.76 -2.08
C ALA A 7 5.10 3.36 -2.63
N LEU A 8 6.14 2.58 -2.91
CA LEU A 8 6.05 1.16 -3.25
C LEU A 8 6.31 0.33 -2.00
N ILE A 9 5.35 -0.49 -1.59
CA ILE A 9 5.43 -1.30 -0.37
C ILE A 9 5.34 -2.78 -0.75
N THR A 10 6.38 -3.53 -0.44
CA THR A 10 6.41 -4.99 -0.63
C THR A 10 5.90 -5.72 0.60
N GLY A 11 5.33 -6.91 0.42
CA GLY A 11 4.70 -7.65 1.52
C GLY A 11 3.49 -6.91 2.12
N ALA A 12 2.83 -6.07 1.31
CA ALA A 12 1.78 -5.17 1.76
C ALA A 12 0.44 -5.85 2.02
N SER A 13 0.30 -7.14 1.74
CA SER A 13 -0.96 -7.88 1.86
C SER A 13 -1.43 -8.13 3.29
N ARG A 14 -0.58 -7.92 4.31
CA ARG A 14 -0.92 -8.09 5.73
C ARG A 14 0.09 -7.47 6.68
N GLY A 15 -0.32 -7.31 7.95
CA GLY A 15 0.58 -7.00 9.05
C GLY A 15 1.22 -5.62 8.92
N LEU A 16 2.54 -5.51 9.06
CA LEU A 16 3.22 -4.21 9.00
C LEU A 16 3.15 -3.57 7.61
N GLY A 17 3.23 -4.37 6.54
CA GLY A 17 3.16 -3.83 5.17
C GLY A 17 1.80 -3.18 4.88
N GLU A 18 0.71 -3.82 5.32
CA GLU A 18 -0.65 -3.29 5.28
C GLU A 18 -0.78 -2.00 6.12
N ALA A 19 -0.32 -2.02 7.37
CA ALA A 19 -0.37 -0.84 8.24
C ALA A 19 0.43 0.35 7.66
N MET A 20 1.56 0.07 7.03
CA MET A 20 2.34 1.08 6.30
C MET A 20 1.57 1.62 5.09
N ALA A 21 0.93 0.76 4.28
CA ALA A 21 0.14 1.20 3.14
C ALA A 21 -0.95 2.18 3.55
N TYR A 22 -1.71 1.86 4.60
CA TYR A 22 -2.71 2.76 5.15
C TYR A 22 -2.11 4.07 5.69
N ARG A 23 -0.97 3.98 6.39
CA ARG A 23 -0.30 5.18 6.92
C ARG A 23 0.20 6.10 5.80
N PHE A 24 0.78 5.58 4.73
CA PHE A 24 1.25 6.38 3.59
C PHE A 24 0.08 6.98 2.82
N ALA A 25 -0.99 6.23 2.58
CA ALA A 25 -2.19 6.73 1.93
C ALA A 25 -2.83 7.89 2.73
N HIS A 26 -2.91 7.76 4.06
CA HIS A 26 -3.39 8.83 4.93
C HIS A 26 -2.52 10.10 4.89
N ASN A 27 -1.24 9.98 4.56
CA ASN A 27 -0.30 11.10 4.42
C ASN A 27 -0.23 11.64 2.98
N ASP A 28 -1.25 11.40 2.15
CA ASP A 28 -1.38 11.91 0.78
C ASP A 28 -0.34 11.34 -0.22
N TYR A 29 0.14 10.12 0.00
CA TYR A 29 0.96 9.40 -0.97
C TYR A 29 0.08 8.62 -1.94
N HIS A 30 0.54 8.48 -3.19
CA HIS A 30 0.07 7.42 -4.07
C HIS A 30 0.79 6.13 -3.69
N VAL A 31 0.05 5.15 -3.18
CA VAL A 31 0.61 3.90 -2.67
C VAL A 31 0.45 2.80 -3.70
N ILE A 32 1.55 2.09 -3.96
CA ILE A 32 1.58 0.88 -4.77
C ILE A 32 1.91 -0.29 -3.83
N VAL A 33 1.03 -1.28 -3.79
CA VAL A 33 1.22 -2.48 -2.99
C VAL A 33 1.78 -3.62 -3.85
N ASN A 34 2.72 -4.37 -3.29
CA ASN A 34 3.24 -5.59 -3.89
C ASN A 34 3.07 -6.78 -2.93
N TYR A 35 2.69 -7.91 -3.50
CA TYR A 35 2.49 -9.19 -2.82
C TYR A 35 3.04 -10.34 -3.67
N ARG A 36 3.21 -11.52 -3.06
CA ARG A 36 3.69 -12.73 -3.75
C ARG A 36 2.63 -13.82 -3.91
N THR A 37 1.94 -14.20 -2.83
CA THR A 37 1.03 -15.38 -2.83
C THR A 37 -0.36 -15.11 -2.27
N THR A 38 -0.62 -13.91 -1.77
CA THR A 38 -1.81 -13.52 -0.99
C THR A 38 -2.56 -12.42 -1.74
N LYS A 39 -3.20 -12.79 -2.85
CA LYS A 39 -3.85 -11.86 -3.77
C LYS A 39 -5.08 -11.20 -3.12
N GLU A 40 -5.97 -12.02 -2.55
CA GLU A 40 -7.21 -11.56 -1.93
C GLU A 40 -6.93 -10.59 -0.78
N GLU A 41 -5.89 -10.87 0.02
CA GLU A 41 -5.51 -9.96 1.10
C GLU A 41 -4.89 -8.66 0.56
N ALA A 42 -4.11 -8.72 -0.52
CA ALA A 42 -3.59 -7.50 -1.15
C ALA A 42 -4.70 -6.64 -1.79
N GLU A 43 -5.73 -7.27 -2.38
CA GLU A 43 -6.88 -6.56 -2.96
C GLU A 43 -7.65 -5.78 -1.89
N ARG A 44 -7.88 -6.37 -0.71
CA ARG A 44 -8.50 -5.66 0.42
C ARG A 44 -7.72 -4.44 0.92
N VAL A 45 -6.41 -4.40 0.71
CA VAL A 45 -5.57 -3.27 1.15
C VAL A 45 -5.75 -2.05 0.24
N VAL A 46 -6.23 -2.25 -1.00
CA VAL A 46 -6.41 -1.19 -2.01
C VAL A 46 -7.87 -0.84 -2.31
N GLU A 47 -8.82 -1.52 -1.66
CA GLU A 47 -10.24 -1.11 -1.60
C GLU A 47 -10.42 0.14 -0.74
#